data_AF-A0A2N2HLG0-F1
#
_entry.id   AF-A0A2N2HLG0-F1
#
_cell.length_a   1.000
_cell.length_b   1.000
_cell.length_c   1.000
_cell.angle_alpha   90.00
_cell.angle_beta   90.00
_cell.angle_gamma   90.00
#
_symmetry.space_group_name_H-M   'P 1'
#
loop_
_entity.id
_entity.type
_entity.pdbx_description
1 polymer ?
#
loop_
_entity_poly.entity_id
_entity_poly.type
_entity_poly.pdbx_seq_one_letter_code
_entity_poly.pdbx_strand_id
1 'polypeptide(L)'
;MNDQEGLSMATVDRYEINRKIRNILVRYDVDTTKIDYSFIGNTAYLYGELRKNRKGDEFELANLEQMVKEITRINGVRYIQFDLRNWIINYSGMALNISKGKAAPGPQTITVGEFEPQGQDLELKVEKEEKPKDLQKKEKEKKES
;
A
#
# COMPACT_ATOMS: atom_id res chain seq x y z
N MET A 1 -1.20 -22.58 46.88
CA MET A 1 -0.26 -21.72 46.15
C MET A 1 -0.91 -21.38 44.82
N ASN A 2 -1.32 -20.12 44.63
CA ASN A 2 -1.84 -19.64 43.34
C ASN A 2 -0.76 -18.76 42.73
N ASP A 3 0.11 -19.36 41.93
CA ASP A 3 1.06 -18.65 41.08
C ASP A 3 0.36 -18.31 39.77
N GLN A 4 -0.51 -17.30 39.81
CA GLN A 4 -0.91 -16.58 38.60
C GLN A 4 0.23 -15.64 38.25
N GLU A 5 1.22 -16.16 37.51
CA GLU A 5 2.20 -15.34 36.80
C GLU A 5 1.43 -14.49 35.78
N GLY A 6 1.10 -13.26 36.21
CA GLY A 6 0.52 -12.25 35.37
C GLY A 6 1.46 -11.98 34.21
N LEU A 7 1.11 -12.52 33.04
CA LEU A 7 1.68 -12.16 31.76
C LEU A 7 1.50 -10.64 31.60
N SER A 8 2.49 -9.86 32.00
CA SER A 8 2.57 -8.44 31.67
C SER A 8 2.91 -8.35 30.20
N MET A 9 1.91 -8.62 29.36
CA MET A 9 1.95 -8.31 27.96
C MET A 9 2.02 -6.79 27.90
N ALA A 10 3.25 -6.26 27.80
CA ALA A 10 3.51 -4.84 27.62
C ALA A 10 2.49 -4.33 26.61
N THR A 11 1.54 -3.52 27.08
CA THR A 11 0.45 -3.04 26.25
C THR A 11 1.09 -2.20 25.18
N VAL A 12 1.24 -2.77 23.99
CA VAL A 12 1.82 -2.08 22.84
C VAL A 12 0.91 -0.91 22.55
N ASP A 13 1.38 0.30 22.83
CA ASP A 13 0.56 1.48 22.64
C ASP A 13 0.46 1.79 21.15
N ARG A 14 -0.71 1.49 20.58
CA ARG A 14 -1.01 1.71 19.17
C ARG A 14 -0.80 3.17 18.76
N TYR A 15 -1.04 4.12 19.66
CA TYR A 15 -0.94 5.55 19.35
C TYR A 15 0.52 5.96 19.28
N GLU A 16 1.37 5.45 20.17
CA GLU A 16 2.81 5.64 20.10
C GLU A 16 3.40 5.05 18.81
N ILE A 17 2.97 3.85 18.41
CA ILE A 17 3.42 3.25 17.15
C ILE A 17 2.94 4.06 15.95
N ASN A 18 1.66 4.43 15.89
CA ASN A 18 1.13 5.29 14.84
C ASN A 18 1.86 6.64 14.77
N ARG A 19 2.22 7.22 15.92
CA ARG A 19 3.01 8.45 15.97
C ARG A 19 4.43 8.25 15.43
N LYS A 20 5.07 7.11 15.73
CA LYS A 20 6.39 6.76 15.18
C LYS A 20 6.32 6.55 13.67
N ILE A 21 5.33 5.79 13.17
CA ILE A 21 5.11 5.61 11.73
C ILE A 21 4.92 6.97 11.06
N ARG A 22 4.08 7.84 11.62
CA ARG A 22 3.88 9.21 11.11
C ARG A 22 5.18 9.99 11.01
N ASN A 23 6.00 9.96 12.07
CA ASN A 23 7.27 10.67 12.09
C ASN A 23 8.23 10.16 11.01
N ILE A 24 8.27 8.84 10.78
CA ILE A 24 9.07 8.24 9.70
C ILE A 24 8.56 8.75 8.35
N LEU A 25 7.26 8.66 8.07
CA LEU A 25 6.69 9.14 6.80
C LEU A 25 7.05 10.60 6.52
N VAL A 26 6.89 11.48 7.51
CA VAL A 26 7.23 12.91 7.40
C VAL A 26 8.75 13.11 7.17
N ARG A 27 9.61 12.30 7.79
CA ARG A 27 11.07 12.39 7.65
C ARG A 27 11.54 12.09 6.22
N TYR A 28 10.86 11.18 5.53
CA TYR A 28 11.12 10.89 4.12
C TYR A 28 10.29 11.78 3.16
N ASP A 29 9.74 12.89 3.66
CA ASP A 29 8.93 13.88 2.94
C ASP A 29 7.60 13.36 2.38
N VAL A 30 7.20 12.12 2.72
CA VAL A 30 6.04 11.43 2.14
C VAL A 30 4.77 12.30 2.21
N ASP A 31 4.03 12.35 1.11
CA ASP A 31 2.74 13.03 1.07
C ASP A 31 1.68 12.28 1.91
N THR A 32 1.60 12.64 3.19
CA THR A 32 0.64 12.12 4.17
C THR A 32 -0.83 12.41 3.82
N THR A 33 -1.13 13.16 2.75
CA THR A 33 -2.51 13.35 2.27
C THR A 33 -2.97 12.27 1.29
N LYS A 34 -2.03 11.46 0.78
CA LYS A 34 -2.27 10.40 -0.21
C LYS A 34 -2.04 8.99 0.35
N ILE A 35 -1.43 8.90 1.51
CA ILE A 35 -1.16 7.65 2.21
C ILE A 35 -1.85 7.68 3.57
N ASP A 36 -2.54 6.60 3.86
CA ASP A 36 -3.14 6.32 5.15
C ASP A 36 -2.37 5.17 5.82
N TYR A 37 -2.37 5.18 7.15
CA TYR A 37 -1.68 4.16 7.93
C TYR A 37 -2.44 3.83 9.21
N SER A 38 -2.31 2.58 9.65
CA SER A 38 -2.91 2.09 10.88
C SER A 38 -2.05 0.98 11.48
N PHE A 39 -2.10 0.84 12.80
CA PHE A 39 -1.45 -0.24 13.53
C PHE A 39 -2.48 -0.99 14.35
N ILE A 40 -2.61 -2.29 14.08
CA ILE A 40 -3.59 -3.17 14.73
C ILE A 40 -2.89 -4.47 15.14
N GLY A 41 -3.01 -4.84 16.42
CA GLY A 41 -2.32 -5.99 16.98
C GLY A 41 -0.80 -5.80 16.94
N ASN A 42 -0.15 -6.45 15.97
CA ASN A 42 1.30 -6.37 15.75
C ASN A 42 1.64 -6.04 14.29
N THR A 43 0.66 -5.59 13.51
CA THR A 43 0.79 -5.34 12.06
C THR A 43 0.59 -3.87 11.76
N ALA A 44 1.56 -3.28 11.05
CA ALA A 44 1.44 -1.96 10.47
C ALA A 44 0.86 -2.07 9.06
N TYR A 45 -0.23 -1.36 8.81
CA TYR A 45 -0.89 -1.28 7.51
C TYR A 45 -0.60 0.09 6.90
N LEU A 46 -0.12 0.11 5.66
CA LEU A 46 0.08 1.32 4.87
C LEU A 46 -0.66 1.15 3.55
N TYR A 47 -1.57 2.07 3.25
CA TYR A 47 -2.39 1.98 2.05
C TYR A 47 -2.60 3.33 1.37
N GLY A 48 -2.86 3.31 0.06
CA GLY A 48 -3.07 4.52 -0.74
C GLY A 48 -2.02 4.70 -1.83
N GLU A 49 -1.45 5.89 -1.94
CA GLU A 49 -0.46 6.22 -2.98
C GLU A 49 0.79 6.83 -2.34
N LEU A 50 1.95 6.21 -2.60
CA LEU A 50 3.22 6.65 -2.03
C LEU A 50 3.89 7.67 -2.96
N ARG A 51 3.99 8.92 -2.52
CA ARG A 51 4.66 10.02 -3.23
C ARG A 51 5.66 10.72 -2.33
N LYS A 52 6.78 11.16 -2.89
CA LYS A 52 7.86 11.78 -2.11
C LYS A 52 7.49 13.14 -1.58
N ASN A 53 6.61 13.87 -2.26
CA ASN A 53 6.13 15.16 -1.81
C ASN A 53 4.75 15.45 -2.41
N ARG A 54 4.18 16.58 -1.99
CA ARG A 54 2.89 17.06 -2.51
C ARG A 54 2.92 17.47 -3.98
N LYS A 55 4.11 17.70 -4.56
CA LYS A 55 4.28 17.98 -5.99
C LYS A 55 4.18 16.72 -6.85
N GLY A 56 4.25 15.54 -6.23
CA GLY A 56 4.12 14.25 -6.90
C GLY A 56 5.44 13.70 -7.44
N ASP A 57 6.57 14.10 -6.86
CA ASP A 57 7.86 13.53 -7.21
C ASP A 57 7.90 12.02 -6.90
N GLU A 58 8.58 11.28 -7.77
CA GLU A 58 8.74 9.84 -7.60
C GLU A 58 9.61 9.52 -6.38
N PHE A 59 9.29 8.40 -5.73
CA PHE A 59 10.08 7.87 -4.63
C PHE A 59 11.27 7.08 -5.17
N GLU A 60 12.47 7.35 -4.66
CA GLU A 60 13.64 6.54 -4.98
C GLU A 60 13.58 5.21 -4.23
N LEU A 61 14.02 4.13 -4.90
CA LEU A 61 14.00 2.78 -4.35
C LEU A 61 14.79 2.69 -3.04
N ALA A 62 15.98 3.29 -2.98
CA ALA A 62 16.84 3.26 -1.80
C ALA A 62 16.18 3.93 -0.57
N ASN A 63 15.50 5.06 -0.79
CA ASN A 63 14.76 5.75 0.28
C ASN A 63 13.57 4.91 0.75
N LEU A 64 12.88 4.23 -0.17
CA LEU A 64 11.77 3.34 0.16
C LEU A 64 12.26 2.16 1.00
N GLU A 65 13.35 1.51 0.60
CA GLU A 65 13.96 0.42 1.34
C GLU A 65 14.34 0.84 2.76
N GLN A 66 14.94 2.03 2.91
CA GLN A 66 15.37 2.53 4.19
C GLN A 66 14.17 2.89 5.08
N MET A 67 13.12 3.48 4.50
CA MET A 67 11.86 3.77 5.19
C MET A 67 11.22 2.47 5.72
N VAL A 68 11.11 1.43 4.88
CA VAL A 68 10.55 0.13 5.29
C VAL A 68 11.36 -0.46 6.45
N LYS A 69 12.69 -0.46 6.35
CA LYS A 69 13.59 -0.93 7.41
C LYS A 69 13.47 -0.12 8.71
N GLU A 70 13.14 1.16 8.63
CA GLU A 70 12.95 2.00 9.81
C GLU A 70 11.62 1.67 10.51
N ILE A 71 10.56 1.38 9.76
CA ILE A 71 9.26 0.96 10.31
C ILE A 71 9.37 -0.42 10.97
N THR A 72 10.10 -1.37 10.38
CA THR A 72 10.29 -2.71 10.97
C THR A 72 11.10 -2.71 12.26
N ARG A 73 11.91 -1.66 12.48
CA ARG A 73 12.68 -1.47 13.71
C ARG A 73 11.85 -0.88 14.85
N ILE A 74 10.61 -0.47 14.61
CA ILE A 74 9.73 0.01 15.67
C ILE A 74 9.40 -1.17 16.59
N ASN A 75 9.77 -1.05 17.86
CA ASN A 75 9.42 -2.05 18.87
C ASN A 75 7.88 -2.21 18.95
N GLY A 76 7.40 -3.44 18.80
CA GLY A 76 5.97 -3.80 18.72
C GLY A 76 5.46 -4.09 17.31
N VAL A 77 6.15 -3.64 16.26
CA VAL A 77 5.82 -3.99 14.87
C VAL A 77 6.47 -5.31 14.51
N ARG A 78 5.67 -6.35 14.22
CA ARG A 78 6.16 -7.65 13.73
C ARG A 78 5.93 -7.84 12.25
N TYR A 79 4.82 -7.32 11.74
CA TYR A 79 4.41 -7.47 10.35
C TYR A 79 4.12 -6.10 9.74
N ILE A 80 4.36 -5.96 8.44
CA ILE A 80 3.98 -4.78 7.68
C ILE A 80 3.27 -5.22 6.42
N GLN A 81 2.13 -4.61 6.15
CA GLN A 81 1.35 -4.83 4.95
C GLN A 81 1.26 -3.53 4.16
N PHE A 82 1.60 -3.62 2.87
CA PHE A 82 1.55 -2.51 1.93
C PHE A 82 0.44 -2.76 0.92
N ASP A 83 -0.50 -1.83 0.82
CA ASP A 83 -1.54 -1.78 -0.22
C ASP A 83 -1.44 -0.44 -0.96
N LEU A 84 -0.39 -0.32 -1.76
CA LEU A 84 -0.05 0.90 -2.48
C LEU A 84 -0.42 0.78 -3.96
N ARG A 85 -1.03 1.82 -4.51
CA ARG A 85 -1.50 1.85 -5.91
C ARG A 85 -0.35 1.88 -6.92
N ASN A 86 0.78 2.45 -6.54
CA ASN A 86 1.91 2.72 -7.42
C ASN A 86 3.18 1.91 -7.08
N TRP A 87 3.15 1.13 -6.00
CA TRP A 87 4.28 0.30 -5.56
C TRP A 87 3.80 -1.05 -5.09
N ILE A 88 4.54 -2.10 -5.45
CA ILE A 88 4.35 -3.44 -4.91
C ILE A 88 5.53 -3.68 -3.97
N ILE A 89 5.23 -3.77 -2.67
CA ILE A 89 6.22 -3.95 -1.61
C ILE A 89 5.89 -5.24 -0.87
N ASN A 90 6.77 -6.24 -1.00
CA ASN A 90 6.67 -7.49 -0.28
C ASN A 90 7.81 -7.56 0.74
N TYR A 91 7.45 -7.60 2.02
CA TYR A 91 8.41 -7.74 3.12
C TYR A 91 8.15 -9.04 3.89
N SER A 92 9.08 -9.99 3.76
CA SER A 92 9.00 -11.30 4.42
C SER A 92 10.08 -11.46 5.49
N GLY A 93 10.37 -10.41 6.25
CA GLY A 93 11.35 -10.41 7.35
C GLY A 93 12.82 -10.46 6.90
N MET A 94 13.16 -11.44 6.05
CA MET A 94 14.51 -11.67 5.51
C MET A 94 14.68 -11.06 4.11
N ALA A 95 13.61 -10.97 3.34
CA ALA A 95 13.62 -10.43 1.98
C ALA A 95 12.69 -9.23 1.86
N LEU A 96 13.19 -8.17 1.22
CA LEU A 96 12.42 -7.02 0.78
C LEU A 96 12.44 -6.99 -0.73
N ASN A 97 11.28 -7.18 -1.36
CA ASN A 97 11.11 -7.03 -2.79
C ASN A 97 10.23 -5.81 -3.04
N ILE A 98 10.77 -4.86 -3.79
CA ILE A 98 10.06 -3.64 -4.18
C ILE A 98 10.10 -3.54 -5.70
N SER A 99 8.92 -3.35 -6.28
CA SER A 99 8.75 -3.09 -7.71
C SER A 99 7.75 -1.97 -7.92
N LYS A 100 7.91 -1.20 -9.00
CA LYS A 100 6.90 -0.20 -9.39
C LYS A 100 5.61 -0.94 -9.76
N GLY A 101 4.51 -0.58 -9.12
CA GLY A 101 3.20 -1.13 -9.43
C GLY A 101 2.75 -0.60 -10.79
N LYS A 102 2.33 -1.49 -11.69
CA LYS A 102 1.40 -1.07 -12.75
C LYS A 102 0.12 -0.67 -12.03
N ALA A 103 -0.36 0.55 -12.19
CA ALA A 103 -1.59 1.03 -11.55
C ALA A 103 -2.68 -0.04 -11.71
N ALA A 104 -2.96 -0.79 -10.64
CA ALA A 104 -3.86 -1.92 -10.70
C ALA A 104 -5.28 -1.43 -10.34
N PRO A 105 -6.30 -1.82 -11.10
CA PRO A 105 -7.68 -1.49 -10.81
C PRO A 105 -8.21 -2.37 -9.66
N GLY A 106 -8.60 -1.74 -8.55
CA GLY A 106 -9.48 -2.32 -7.55
C GLY A 106 -8.81 -3.12 -6.41
N PRO A 107 -9.49 -3.20 -5.25
CA PRO A 107 -8.94 -3.75 -4.01
C PRO A 107 -8.77 -5.27 -4.11
N GLN A 108 -7.56 -5.76 -3.86
CA GLN A 108 -7.28 -7.19 -3.76
C GLN A 108 -7.27 -7.60 -2.29
N THR A 109 -8.26 -8.40 -1.89
CA THR A 109 -8.31 -9.07 -0.60
C THR A 109 -7.22 -10.16 -0.55
N ILE A 110 -6.27 -10.03 0.39
CA ILE A 110 -5.28 -11.07 0.65
C ILE A 110 -5.93 -12.18 1.48
N THR A 111 -6.22 -13.31 0.85
CA THR A 111 -6.60 -14.55 1.56
C THR A 111 -5.32 -15.31 1.92
N VAL A 112 -5.06 -15.50 3.21
CA VAL A 112 -3.92 -16.29 3.69
C VAL A 112 -4.38 -17.73 3.87
N GLY A 113 -3.89 -18.64 3.01
CA GLY A 113 -4.07 -20.09 3.22
C GLY A 113 -3.99 -20.93 1.95
N GLU A 114 -3.07 -21.89 1.99
CA GLU A 114 -2.91 -23.08 1.13
C GLU A 114 -2.16 -22.98 -0.21
N PHE A 115 -1.20 -23.91 -0.32
CA PHE A 115 -0.28 -24.12 -1.42
C PHE A 115 -0.67 -25.43 -2.12
N GLU A 116 -0.91 -25.32 -3.44
CA GLU A 116 -0.77 -26.32 -4.53
C GLU A 116 -1.74 -27.52 -4.60
N PRO A 117 -2.05 -28.10 -5.80
CA PRO A 117 -1.11 -28.33 -6.93
C PRO A 117 -1.64 -28.21 -8.39
N GLN A 118 -0.67 -28.15 -9.32
CA GLN A 118 -0.66 -28.70 -10.70
C GLN A 118 -1.85 -28.48 -11.66
N GLY A 119 -1.57 -27.96 -12.86
CA GLY A 119 -2.38 -28.21 -14.05
C GLY A 119 -2.36 -27.14 -15.14
N GLN A 120 -1.48 -27.33 -16.12
CA GLN A 120 -1.62 -27.07 -17.57
C GLN A 120 -2.32 -25.79 -18.10
N ASP A 121 -1.54 -25.06 -18.91
CA ASP A 121 -1.89 -24.33 -20.15
C ASP A 121 -3.28 -23.67 -20.28
N LEU A 122 -3.28 -22.34 -20.35
CA LEU A 122 -4.13 -21.60 -21.30
C LEU A 122 -3.42 -20.33 -21.78
N GLU A 123 -2.80 -20.44 -22.95
CA GLU A 123 -2.38 -19.32 -23.78
C GLU A 123 -3.63 -18.55 -24.25
N LEU A 124 -3.89 -17.38 -23.65
CA LEU A 124 -4.95 -16.47 -24.10
C LEU A 124 -4.39 -15.52 -25.16
N LYS A 125 -4.65 -15.88 -26.43
CA LYS A 125 -4.50 -15.01 -27.60
C LYS A 125 -5.33 -13.74 -27.43
N VAL A 126 -4.64 -12.60 -27.47
CA VAL A 126 -5.25 -11.27 -27.60
C VAL A 126 -5.57 -11.04 -29.07
N GLU A 127 -6.84 -11.15 -29.46
CA GLU A 127 -7.33 -10.53 -30.70
C GLU A 127 -7.50 -9.02 -30.49
N LYS A 128 -6.98 -8.26 -31.46
CA LYS A 128 -7.03 -6.80 -31.54
C LYS A 128 -8.32 -6.33 -32.22
N GLU A 129 -8.49 -5.00 -32.19
CA GLU A 129 -9.37 -4.16 -33.03
C GLU A 129 -10.83 -4.04 -32.57
N GLU A 130 -11.51 -2.89 -32.65
CA GLU A 130 -11.24 -1.61 -33.31
C GLU A 130 -12.08 -0.48 -32.68
N LYS A 131 -11.73 0.79 -32.97
CA LYS A 131 -12.46 2.01 -32.57
C LYS A 131 -13.86 2.06 -33.20
N PRO A 132 -14.74 2.94 -32.69
CA PRO A 132 -15.25 3.97 -33.59
C PRO A 132 -15.25 5.39 -33.02
N LYS A 133 -15.25 6.31 -33.98
CA LYS A 133 -15.16 7.76 -33.92
C LYS A 133 -16.51 8.37 -34.33
N ASP A 134 -16.77 9.58 -33.82
CA ASP A 134 -17.61 10.65 -34.38
C ASP A 134 -19.15 10.54 -34.33
N LEU A 135 -19.77 11.52 -33.64
CA LEU A 135 -20.84 12.38 -34.19
C LEU A 135 -21.03 13.64 -33.34
N GLN A 136 -20.61 14.78 -33.90
CA GLN A 136 -20.90 16.15 -33.44
C GLN A 136 -22.22 16.65 -34.02
N LYS A 137 -22.96 17.48 -33.25
CA LYS A 137 -23.76 18.68 -33.64
C LYS A 137 -24.54 19.12 -32.37
N LYS A 138 -24.26 20.21 -31.66
CA LYS A 138 -24.11 21.66 -31.95
C LYS A 138 -25.45 22.36 -32.23
N GLU A 139 -25.90 23.18 -31.27
CA GLU A 139 -26.68 24.45 -31.39
C GLU A 139 -26.87 25.01 -29.96
N LYS A 140 -26.13 26.00 -29.44
CA LYS A 140 -26.15 27.48 -29.62
C LYS A 140 -27.52 28.17 -29.42
N GLU A 141 -27.67 28.77 -28.22
CA GLU A 141 -28.00 30.19 -27.92
C GLU A 141 -29.16 30.90 -28.69
N LYS A 142 -30.21 31.39 -27.98
CA LYS A 142 -30.44 32.82 -27.60
C LYS A 142 -31.93 33.19 -27.28
N LYS A 143 -32.08 34.06 -26.26
CA LYS A 143 -32.99 35.22 -26.09
C LYS A 143 -34.50 35.08 -25.75
N GLU A 144 -34.83 35.73 -24.62
CA GLU A 144 -35.91 36.71 -24.37
C GLU A 144 -37.21 36.64 -25.19
N SER A 145 -38.33 36.45 -24.49
CA SER A 145 -39.44 37.42 -24.37
C SER A 145 -40.30 37.09 -23.16
#